data_AF-A0A975HQN6-F1
#
_entry.id   AF-A0A975HQN6-F1
#
_cell.length_a   1.000
_cell.length_b   1.000
_cell.length_c   1.000
_cell.angle_alpha   90.00
_cell.angle_beta   90.00
_cell.angle_gamma   90.00
#
_symmetry.space_group_name_H-M   'P 1'
#
loop_
_entity.id
_entity.type
_entity.pdbx_description
1 polymer ?
#
loop_
_entity_poly.entity_id
_entity_poly.type
_entity_poly.pdbx_seq_one_letter_code
_entity_poly.pdbx_strand_id
1 'polypeptide(L)'
;MAGEAAEDVESGPEALDWQGRPLRCQDCPHEDIHAEGRCDLGKICVADRRGKRIDRFFARNPDLAARYLAHPYFEVRTLAAKHASVFLIGSLKDDPEPEVRTMVAYRLPLSRAREMRKDPDRRVRIAITHRLEGGDLVSMLADEDYYVRLTAARRAPPAALVMALHDPEAEVRREVARRIGPAHLPTMAGDPDPLVRLAVAERLPPARLTVLARDGDMRVRFAVAERIDPPHLHGFLQDEVEAIRELAQRRLANEGGRHGPRT
;
A
#
# COMPACT_ATOMS: atom_id res chain seq x y z
N MET A 1 23.57 51.80 34.18
CA MET A 1 24.57 50.71 34.29
C MET A 1 24.16 49.91 35.52
N ALA A 2 23.50 48.76 35.45
CA ALA A 2 23.49 47.72 34.43
C ALA A 2 22.07 47.13 34.33
N GLY A 3 21.64 46.81 33.10
CA GLY A 3 20.47 45.98 32.88
C GLY A 3 20.86 44.52 33.11
N GLU A 4 20.08 43.81 33.92
CA GLU A 4 20.12 42.36 34.00
C GLU A 4 19.65 41.80 32.65
N ALA A 5 20.58 41.24 31.91
CA ALA A 5 20.27 40.32 30.82
C ALA A 5 19.72 39.05 31.47
N ALA A 6 18.40 38.85 31.41
CA ALA A 6 17.83 37.52 31.53
C ALA A 6 18.34 36.73 30.33
N GLU A 7 19.32 35.86 30.58
CA GLU A 7 19.78 34.87 29.62
C GLU A 7 18.58 33.99 29.26
N ASP A 8 18.07 34.16 28.05
CA ASP A 8 17.22 33.17 27.39
C ASP A 8 18.05 31.89 27.29
N VAL A 9 17.86 30.99 28.26
CA VAL A 9 18.37 29.62 28.21
C VAL A 9 17.74 28.96 26.99
N GLU A 10 18.52 28.90 25.92
CA GLU A 10 18.20 28.28 24.65
C GLU A 10 17.66 26.85 24.90
N SER A 11 16.33 26.69 24.84
CA SER A 11 15.67 25.43 25.15
C SER A 11 16.00 24.41 24.06
N GLY A 12 17.07 23.64 24.27
CA GLY A 12 17.34 22.45 23.48
C GLY A 12 16.09 21.57 23.41
N PRO A 13 15.88 20.81 22.32
CA PRO A 13 14.61 20.13 22.05
C PRO A 13 14.29 19.12 23.15
N GLU A 14 13.36 19.52 24.03
CA GLU A 14 13.01 18.87 25.29
C GLU A 14 13.04 17.32 25.18
N ALA A 15 14.00 16.71 25.88
CA ALA A 15 14.18 15.26 25.94
C ALA A 15 13.26 14.72 27.03
N LEU A 16 12.12 14.18 26.59
CA LEU A 16 11.07 13.65 27.45
C LEU A 16 10.88 12.16 27.21
N ASP A 17 10.59 11.43 28.27
CA ASP A 17 10.13 10.04 28.19
C ASP A 17 8.69 9.96 27.67
N TRP A 18 8.19 8.74 27.46
CA TRP A 18 6.83 8.47 26.98
C TRP A 18 5.73 8.86 27.97
N GLN A 19 6.08 9.16 29.22
CA GLN A 19 5.18 9.71 30.24
C GLN A 19 5.27 11.24 30.32
N GLY A 20 6.09 11.88 29.49
CA GLY A 20 6.30 13.32 29.47
C GLY A 20 7.26 13.84 30.53
N ARG A 21 8.07 12.98 31.16
CA ARG A 21 9.03 13.36 32.20
C ARG A 21 10.39 13.70 31.58
N PRO A 22 11.10 14.71 32.10
CA PRO A 22 12.45 15.04 31.66
C PRO A 22 13.41 13.86 31.83
N LEU A 23 14.15 13.55 30.77
CA LEU A 23 15.17 12.52 30.76
C LEU A 23 16.49 13.04 31.34
N ARG A 24 17.15 12.19 32.13
CA ARG A 24 18.48 12.44 32.67
C ARG A 24 19.36 11.23 32.42
N CYS A 25 20.54 11.42 31.83
CA CYS A 25 21.47 10.32 31.57
C CYS A 25 21.94 9.61 32.84
N GLN A 26 21.93 10.29 33.99
CA GLN A 26 22.32 9.75 35.29
C GLN A 26 21.38 8.63 35.78
N ASP A 27 20.14 8.61 35.30
CA ASP A 27 19.14 7.61 35.67
C ASP A 27 19.06 6.46 34.64
N CYS A 28 19.92 6.49 33.61
CA CYS A 28 19.89 5.54 32.50
C CYS A 28 20.84 4.36 32.78
N PRO A 29 20.40 3.09 32.61
CA PRO A 29 21.24 1.92 32.86
C PRO A 29 22.37 1.69 31.82
N HIS A 30 22.55 2.62 30.87
CA HIS A 30 23.47 2.50 29.72
C HIS A 30 24.66 3.45 29.84
N GLU A 31 25.31 3.45 30.99
CA GLU A 31 26.51 4.28 31.25
C GLU A 31 27.66 3.92 30.29
N ASP A 32 27.82 2.63 29.98
CA ASP A 32 28.78 2.08 29.02
C ASP A 32 28.52 2.61 27.60
N ILE A 33 27.28 2.51 27.13
CA ILE A 33 26.86 3.02 25.81
C ILE A 33 27.07 4.53 25.71
N HIS A 34 26.81 5.26 26.80
CA HIS A 34 27.02 6.69 26.88
C HIS A 34 28.51 7.06 26.84
N ALA A 35 29.35 6.35 27.61
CA ALA A 35 30.80 6.56 27.65
C ALA A 35 31.45 6.32 26.27
N GLU A 36 30.93 5.36 25.51
CA GLU A 36 31.37 5.08 24.13
C GLU A 36 30.76 6.04 23.09
N GLY A 37 29.96 7.03 23.51
CA GLY A 37 29.32 8.00 22.65
C GLY A 37 28.28 7.41 21.70
N ARG A 38 27.75 6.21 22.01
CA ARG A 38 26.76 5.47 21.20
C ARG A 38 25.32 5.90 21.45
N CYS A 39 25.07 6.73 22.46
CA CYS A 39 23.83 7.49 22.65
C CYS A 39 24.12 8.99 22.85
N ASP A 40 23.12 9.84 22.62
CA ASP A 40 23.21 11.30 22.77
C ASP A 40 21.82 11.85 23.16
N LEU A 41 21.72 12.45 24.34
CA LEU A 41 20.44 12.91 24.90
C LEU A 41 19.78 13.93 23.96
N GLY A 42 18.50 13.71 23.64
CA GLY A 42 17.78 14.55 22.68
C GLY A 42 18.10 14.27 21.21
N LYS A 43 18.96 13.28 20.88
CA LYS A 43 19.24 12.88 19.49
C LYS A 43 19.14 11.37 19.23
N ILE A 44 19.68 10.56 20.14
CA ILE A 44 19.79 9.09 20.08
C ILE A 44 19.58 8.57 21.51
N CYS A 45 18.36 8.15 21.84
CA CYS A 45 18.02 7.72 23.20
C CYS A 45 16.86 6.72 23.19
N VAL A 46 17.03 5.60 23.90
CA VAL A 46 16.00 4.54 24.02
C VAL A 46 14.84 4.93 24.92
N ALA A 47 15.08 5.82 25.89
CA ALA A 47 14.07 6.26 26.85
C ALA A 47 13.21 7.43 26.31
N ASP A 48 13.53 7.97 25.14
CA ASP A 48 12.81 9.09 24.54
C ASP A 48 11.42 8.69 24.03
N ARG A 49 10.45 9.58 24.10
CA ARG A 49 9.10 9.33 23.53
C ARG A 49 9.08 9.29 22.01
N ARG A 50 10.01 9.97 21.35
CA ARG A 50 10.02 10.14 19.89
C ARG A 50 10.62 8.89 19.25
N GLY A 51 9.81 8.13 18.51
CA GLY A 51 10.25 6.91 17.83
C GLY A 51 11.51 7.08 16.97
N LYS A 52 11.71 8.23 16.31
CA LYS A 52 12.95 8.52 15.54
C LYS A 52 14.23 8.47 16.39
N ARG A 53 14.19 8.91 17.65
CA ARG A 53 15.35 8.91 18.55
C ARG A 53 15.61 7.51 19.10
N ILE A 54 14.54 6.76 19.39
CA ILE A 54 14.59 5.35 19.79
C ILE A 54 15.13 4.48 18.64
N ASP A 55 14.66 4.68 17.42
CA ASP A 55 15.07 3.91 16.24
C ASP A 55 16.56 4.10 15.95
N ARG A 56 17.06 5.34 16.05
CA ARG A 56 18.50 5.62 15.95
C ARG A 56 19.31 4.93 17.04
N PHE A 57 18.77 4.86 18.27
CA PHE A 57 19.45 4.17 19.36
C PHE A 57 19.64 2.69 19.03
N PHE A 58 18.58 1.99 18.61
CA PHE A 58 18.68 0.58 18.25
C PHE A 58 19.46 0.34 16.95
N ALA A 59 19.40 1.25 15.98
CA ALA A 59 20.23 1.17 14.78
C ALA A 59 21.73 1.23 15.09
N ARG A 60 22.12 1.99 16.13
CA ARG A 60 23.51 2.10 16.59
C ARG A 60 23.91 1.01 17.61
N ASN A 61 22.92 0.39 18.25
CA ASN A 61 23.11 -0.61 19.31
C ASN A 61 22.15 -1.82 19.11
N PRO A 62 22.26 -2.54 17.98
CA PRO A 62 21.30 -3.60 17.65
C PRO A 62 21.37 -4.81 18.61
N ASP A 63 22.53 -5.03 19.24
CA ASP A 63 22.75 -6.05 20.27
C ASP A 63 21.88 -5.84 21.52
N LEU A 64 21.50 -4.59 21.82
CA LEU A 64 20.65 -4.27 22.96
C LEU A 64 19.16 -4.50 22.69
N ALA A 65 18.73 -4.60 21.43
CA ALA A 65 17.32 -4.64 21.06
C ALA A 65 16.55 -5.78 21.75
N ALA A 66 17.17 -6.94 21.92
CA ALA A 66 16.58 -8.09 22.61
C ALA A 66 16.11 -7.78 24.04
N ARG A 67 16.83 -6.90 24.76
CA ARG A 67 16.51 -6.52 26.15
C ARG A 67 15.22 -5.71 26.26
N TYR A 68 14.76 -5.13 25.16
CA TYR A 68 13.65 -4.18 25.11
C TYR A 68 12.35 -4.77 24.55
N LEU A 69 12.32 -6.06 24.22
CA LEU A 69 11.13 -6.71 23.66
C LEU A 69 9.96 -6.78 24.66
N ALA A 70 10.20 -6.65 25.97
CA ALA A 70 9.16 -6.63 27.00
C ALA A 70 8.93 -5.22 27.60
N HIS A 71 9.42 -4.18 26.94
CA HIS A 71 9.33 -2.81 27.46
C HIS A 71 7.87 -2.34 27.59
N PRO A 72 7.49 -1.59 28.66
CA PRO A 72 6.08 -1.16 28.86
C PRO A 72 5.57 -0.25 27.74
N TYR A 73 6.43 0.56 27.14
CA TYR A 73 6.07 1.41 26.00
C TYR A 73 6.14 0.63 24.68
N PHE A 74 5.01 0.50 23.98
CA PHE A 74 4.88 -0.29 22.74
C PHE A 74 5.78 0.21 21.60
N GLU A 75 6.05 1.51 21.51
CA GLU A 75 6.91 2.08 20.47
C GLU A 75 8.34 1.55 20.61
N VAL A 76 8.82 1.41 21.86
CA VAL A 76 10.12 0.79 22.16
C VAL A 76 10.11 -0.69 21.80
N ARG A 77 9.04 -1.44 22.10
CA ARG A 77 8.92 -2.85 21.68
C ARG A 77 8.90 -3.00 20.16
N THR A 78 8.18 -2.13 19.47
CA THR A 78 8.10 -2.07 18.00
C THR A 78 9.48 -1.87 17.40
N LEU A 79 10.21 -0.85 17.88
CA LEU A 79 11.53 -0.52 17.37
C LEU A 79 12.59 -1.54 17.81
N ALA A 80 12.48 -2.11 19.01
CA ALA A 80 13.30 -3.24 19.42
C ALA A 80 13.08 -4.44 18.49
N ALA A 81 11.83 -4.82 18.17
CA ALA A 81 11.52 -5.91 17.26
C ALA A 81 12.05 -5.68 15.83
N LYS A 82 12.10 -4.41 15.39
CA LYS A 82 12.71 -4.00 14.11
C LYS A 82 14.20 -4.30 14.04
N HIS A 83 14.93 -4.29 15.15
CA HIS A 83 16.39 -4.49 15.15
C HIS A 83 16.81 -5.85 15.73
N ALA A 84 16.02 -6.41 16.64
CA ALA A 84 16.30 -7.68 17.28
C ALA A 84 16.34 -8.86 16.28
N SER A 85 17.08 -9.89 16.68
CA SER A 85 17.12 -11.16 15.98
C SER A 85 15.72 -11.74 15.80
N VAL A 86 15.41 -12.22 14.59
CA VAL A 86 14.12 -12.83 14.26
C VAL A 86 13.79 -14.08 15.09
N PHE A 87 14.80 -14.68 15.74
CA PHE A 87 14.62 -15.80 16.65
C PHE A 87 13.98 -15.41 17.98
N LEU A 88 14.03 -14.13 18.36
CA LEU A 88 13.58 -13.62 19.66
C LEU A 88 12.22 -12.92 19.60
N ILE A 89 11.77 -12.48 18.42
CA ILE A 89 10.53 -11.69 18.28
C ILE A 89 9.26 -12.56 18.15
N GLY A 90 9.38 -13.88 18.25
CA GLY A 90 8.29 -14.81 17.97
C GLY A 90 7.09 -14.69 18.93
N SER A 91 7.34 -14.37 20.20
CA SER A 91 6.30 -14.16 21.21
C SER A 91 5.51 -12.87 21.01
N LEU A 92 6.08 -11.87 20.33
CA LEU A 92 5.42 -10.59 20.06
C LEU A 92 4.30 -10.67 19.02
N LYS A 93 4.02 -11.87 18.49
CA LYS A 93 2.80 -12.10 17.70
C LYS A 93 1.53 -11.91 18.52
N ASP A 94 1.60 -12.12 19.83
CA ASP A 94 0.47 -12.00 20.75
C ASP A 94 0.55 -10.68 21.55
N ASP A 95 1.42 -9.74 21.12
CA ASP A 95 1.54 -8.43 21.74
C ASP A 95 0.18 -7.70 21.68
N PRO A 96 -0.26 -7.00 22.74
CA PRO A 96 -1.57 -6.34 22.72
C PRO A 96 -1.65 -5.25 21.64
N GLU A 97 -0.53 -4.64 21.29
CA GLU A 97 -0.45 -3.47 20.43
C GLU A 97 -0.24 -3.88 18.97
N PRO A 98 -1.19 -3.53 18.07
CA PRO A 98 -1.12 -3.93 16.67
C PRO A 98 0.11 -3.41 15.93
N GLU A 99 0.69 -2.28 16.35
CA GLU A 99 1.93 -1.71 15.81
C GLU A 99 3.11 -2.67 16.01
N VAL A 100 3.20 -3.30 17.19
CA VAL A 100 4.22 -4.31 17.49
C VAL A 100 3.98 -5.55 16.64
N ARG A 101 2.74 -6.06 16.61
CA ARG A 101 2.37 -7.21 15.78
C ARG A 101 2.60 -6.96 14.28
N THR A 102 2.40 -5.72 13.81
CA THR A 102 2.68 -5.30 12.43
C THR A 102 4.17 -5.39 12.12
N MET A 103 5.04 -4.90 13.01
CA MET A 103 6.49 -5.05 12.85
C MET A 103 6.91 -6.52 12.83
N VAL A 104 6.32 -7.35 13.70
CA VAL A 104 6.53 -8.80 13.74
C VAL A 104 6.10 -9.44 12.41
N ALA A 105 4.95 -9.05 11.86
CA ALA A 105 4.45 -9.51 10.57
C ALA A 105 5.39 -9.15 9.41
N TYR A 106 6.12 -8.04 9.47
CA TYR A 106 7.15 -7.71 8.47
C TYR A 106 8.45 -8.50 8.65
N ARG A 107 8.84 -8.78 9.89
CA ARG A 107 10.17 -9.29 10.24
C ARG A 107 10.27 -10.81 10.32
N LEU A 108 9.23 -11.49 10.82
CA LEU A 108 9.29 -12.94 10.99
C LEU A 108 9.41 -13.67 9.64
N PRO A 109 10.11 -14.81 9.56
CA PRO A 109 10.04 -15.67 8.38
C PRO A 109 8.59 -16.00 8.03
N LEU A 110 8.25 -15.97 6.74
CA LEU A 110 6.85 -16.12 6.28
C LEU A 110 6.21 -17.41 6.81
N SER A 111 6.96 -18.52 6.86
CA SER A 111 6.52 -19.79 7.46
C SER A 111 6.01 -19.66 8.90
N ARG A 112 6.53 -18.69 9.66
CA ARG A 112 6.10 -18.40 11.04
C ARG A 112 5.08 -17.27 11.10
N ALA A 113 4.99 -16.39 10.10
CA ALA A 113 4.08 -15.24 10.10
C ALA A 113 2.73 -15.51 9.41
N ARG A 114 2.61 -16.59 8.62
CA ARG A 114 1.42 -16.91 7.81
C ARG A 114 0.09 -16.83 8.57
N GLU A 115 0.02 -17.34 9.79
CA GLU A 115 -1.22 -17.32 10.58
C GLU A 115 -1.67 -15.92 11.01
N MET A 116 -0.78 -14.92 10.96
CA MET A 116 -1.11 -13.51 11.23
C MET A 116 -2.08 -12.94 10.19
N ARG A 117 -2.38 -13.67 9.11
CA ARG A 117 -3.48 -13.33 8.18
C ARG A 117 -4.86 -13.34 8.85
N LYS A 118 -4.96 -13.97 10.02
CA LYS A 118 -6.17 -14.01 10.86
C LYS A 118 -6.12 -13.01 12.02
N ASP A 119 -5.13 -12.11 12.06
CA ASP A 119 -5.01 -11.12 13.13
C ASP A 119 -6.27 -10.23 13.18
N PRO A 120 -6.79 -9.89 14.37
CA PRO A 120 -7.97 -9.03 14.48
C PRO A 120 -7.75 -7.61 13.93
N ASP A 121 -6.51 -7.09 13.92
CA ASP A 121 -6.22 -5.76 13.38
C ASP A 121 -5.88 -5.81 11.89
N ARG A 122 -6.63 -5.06 11.09
CA ARG A 122 -6.44 -4.96 9.63
C ARG A 122 -5.02 -4.57 9.23
N ARG A 123 -4.30 -3.74 10.01
CA ARG A 123 -2.94 -3.28 9.69
C ARG A 123 -1.95 -4.44 9.70
N VAL A 124 -2.14 -5.39 10.63
CA VAL A 124 -1.37 -6.63 10.67
C VAL A 124 -1.71 -7.49 9.46
N ARG A 125 -3.01 -7.65 9.14
CA ARG A 125 -3.47 -8.38 7.95
C ARG A 125 -2.93 -7.80 6.64
N ILE A 126 -2.91 -6.47 6.50
CA ILE A 126 -2.30 -5.76 5.36
C ILE A 126 -0.79 -6.07 5.28
N ALA A 127 -0.07 -5.94 6.40
CA ALA A 127 1.36 -6.17 6.45
C ALA A 127 1.74 -7.61 6.04
N ILE A 128 1.00 -8.62 6.52
CA ILE A 128 1.24 -10.00 6.10
C ILE A 128 0.81 -10.21 4.64
N THR A 129 -0.28 -9.60 4.17
CA THR A 129 -0.75 -9.72 2.77
C THR A 129 0.27 -9.21 1.78
N HIS A 130 1.04 -8.16 2.11
CA HIS A 130 2.16 -7.69 1.30
C HIS A 130 3.28 -8.73 1.12
N ARG A 131 3.33 -9.76 1.97
CA ARG A 131 4.36 -10.81 1.96
C ARG A 131 3.84 -12.16 1.47
N LEU A 132 2.52 -12.38 1.49
CA LEU A 132 1.92 -13.61 0.96
C LEU A 132 2.06 -13.69 -0.56
N GLU A 133 2.01 -14.91 -1.09
CA GLU A 133 2.14 -15.22 -2.52
C GLU A 133 1.22 -16.38 -2.91
N GLY A 134 0.93 -16.49 -4.21
CA GLY A 134 0.21 -17.64 -4.78
C GLY A 134 -1.12 -17.91 -4.08
N GLY A 135 -1.30 -19.15 -3.62
CA GLY A 135 -2.51 -19.62 -2.94
C GLY A 135 -2.81 -18.88 -1.63
N ASP A 136 -1.79 -18.39 -0.91
CA ASP A 136 -2.00 -17.69 0.36
C ASP A 136 -2.74 -16.35 0.17
N LEU A 137 -2.62 -15.72 -1.01
CA LEU A 137 -3.35 -14.49 -1.33
C LEU A 137 -4.83 -14.75 -1.65
N VAL A 138 -5.19 -15.97 -2.05
CA VAL A 138 -6.57 -16.31 -2.43
C VAL A 138 -7.50 -16.18 -1.23
N SER A 139 -7.08 -16.60 -0.04
CA SER A 139 -7.89 -16.42 1.18
C SER A 139 -8.09 -14.95 1.54
N MET A 140 -7.14 -14.07 1.17
CA MET A 140 -7.21 -12.64 1.49
C MET A 140 -8.17 -11.88 0.57
N LEU A 141 -8.59 -12.46 -0.56
CA LEU A 141 -9.63 -11.88 -1.42
C LEU A 141 -11.02 -11.88 -0.77
N ALA A 142 -11.20 -12.62 0.34
CA ALA A 142 -12.44 -12.68 1.10
C ALA A 142 -12.32 -11.98 2.48
N ASP A 143 -11.27 -11.18 2.72
CA ASP A 143 -11.11 -10.44 3.96
C ASP A 143 -12.27 -9.45 4.18
N GLU A 144 -12.66 -9.23 5.44
CA GLU A 144 -13.70 -8.26 5.78
C GLU A 144 -13.31 -6.82 5.39
N ASP A 145 -12.02 -6.48 5.46
CA ASP A 145 -11.52 -5.14 5.17
C ASP A 145 -11.18 -5.03 3.68
N TYR A 146 -11.78 -4.05 3.01
CA TYR A 146 -11.61 -3.89 1.57
C TYR A 146 -10.18 -3.55 1.17
N TYR A 147 -9.40 -2.90 2.05
CA TYR A 147 -8.02 -2.55 1.73
C TYR A 147 -7.13 -3.79 1.76
N VAL A 148 -7.44 -4.77 2.62
CA VAL A 148 -6.81 -6.10 2.57
C VAL A 148 -7.18 -6.81 1.27
N ARG A 149 -8.48 -6.85 0.90
CA ARG A 149 -8.93 -7.45 -0.37
C ARG A 149 -8.28 -6.78 -1.58
N LEU A 150 -8.18 -5.46 -1.59
CA LEU A 150 -7.50 -4.69 -2.64
C LEU A 150 -6.00 -5.03 -2.70
N THR A 151 -5.34 -5.10 -1.55
CA THR A 151 -3.92 -5.48 -1.47
C THR A 151 -3.69 -6.88 -2.01
N ALA A 152 -4.59 -7.82 -1.70
CA ALA A 152 -4.59 -9.17 -2.25
C ALA A 152 -4.85 -9.16 -3.77
N ALA A 153 -5.88 -8.44 -4.23
CA ALA A 153 -6.28 -8.35 -5.63
C ALA A 153 -5.20 -7.76 -6.54
N ARG A 154 -4.24 -6.98 -6.02
CA ARG A 154 -3.07 -6.48 -6.77
C ARG A 154 -2.04 -7.55 -7.09
N ARG A 155 -1.97 -8.63 -6.29
CA ARG A 155 -0.88 -9.62 -6.34
C ARG A 155 -1.35 -11.06 -6.53
N ALA A 156 -2.62 -11.35 -6.26
CA ALA A 156 -3.19 -12.68 -6.42
C ALA A 156 -3.03 -13.18 -7.87
N PRO A 157 -2.91 -14.50 -8.09
CA PRO A 157 -2.89 -15.07 -9.43
C PRO A 157 -4.10 -14.60 -10.24
N PRO A 158 -3.95 -14.19 -11.52
CA PRO A 158 -5.06 -13.69 -12.33
C PRO A 158 -6.28 -14.63 -12.38
N ALA A 159 -6.05 -15.95 -12.35
CA ALA A 159 -7.11 -16.95 -12.33
C ALA A 159 -7.96 -16.93 -11.04
N ALA A 160 -7.40 -16.49 -9.92
CA ALA A 160 -8.12 -16.38 -8.65
C ALA A 160 -8.99 -15.12 -8.54
N LEU A 161 -8.75 -14.10 -9.39
CA LEU A 161 -9.50 -12.84 -9.35
C LEU A 161 -10.99 -12.99 -9.69
N VAL A 162 -11.39 -14.13 -10.24
CA VAL A 162 -12.81 -14.50 -10.39
C VAL A 162 -13.58 -14.44 -9.07
N MET A 163 -12.90 -14.67 -7.93
CA MET A 163 -13.51 -14.61 -6.60
C MET A 163 -13.86 -13.18 -6.14
N ALA A 164 -13.26 -12.15 -6.76
CA ALA A 164 -13.47 -10.75 -6.42
C ALA A 164 -14.18 -9.95 -7.54
N LEU A 165 -14.73 -10.65 -8.55
CA LEU A 165 -15.44 -10.04 -9.69
C LEU A 165 -16.58 -9.12 -9.25
N HIS A 166 -17.30 -9.51 -8.20
CA HIS A 166 -18.45 -8.82 -7.65
C HIS A 166 -18.16 -8.24 -6.27
N ASP A 167 -16.90 -7.87 -6.00
CA ASP A 167 -16.56 -7.21 -4.74
C ASP A 167 -17.45 -5.98 -4.53
N PRO A 168 -17.98 -5.74 -3.32
CA PRO A 168 -18.79 -4.55 -3.06
C PRO A 168 -18.05 -3.25 -3.40
N GLU A 169 -16.73 -3.21 -3.24
CA GLU A 169 -15.94 -2.00 -3.48
C GLU A 169 -15.49 -1.87 -4.93
N ALA A 170 -15.84 -0.75 -5.55
CA ALA A 170 -15.48 -0.44 -6.94
C ALA A 170 -13.96 -0.40 -7.15
N GLU A 171 -13.18 0.01 -6.14
CA GLU A 171 -11.72 0.01 -6.23
C GLU A 171 -11.14 -1.41 -6.37
N VAL A 172 -11.72 -2.39 -5.67
CA VAL A 172 -11.31 -3.79 -5.81
C VAL A 172 -11.74 -4.32 -7.18
N ARG A 173 -12.99 -4.08 -7.60
CA ARG A 173 -13.46 -4.49 -8.93
C ARG A 173 -12.64 -3.86 -10.07
N ARG A 174 -12.19 -2.62 -9.91
CA ARG A 174 -11.31 -1.95 -10.86
C ARG A 174 -9.94 -2.62 -10.94
N GLU A 175 -9.38 -3.02 -9.80
CA GLU A 175 -8.13 -3.79 -9.77
C GLU A 175 -8.30 -5.18 -10.41
N VAL A 176 -9.45 -5.83 -10.18
CA VAL A 176 -9.82 -7.07 -10.86
C VAL A 176 -9.90 -6.85 -12.38
N ALA A 177 -10.63 -5.83 -12.85
CA ALA A 177 -10.74 -5.50 -14.26
C ALA A 177 -9.39 -5.28 -14.94
N ARG A 178 -8.38 -4.74 -14.23
CA ARG A 178 -7.03 -4.55 -14.77
C ARG A 178 -6.23 -5.84 -14.94
N ARG A 179 -6.54 -6.88 -14.18
CA ARG A 179 -5.66 -8.07 -14.07
C ARG A 179 -6.33 -9.39 -14.46
N ILE A 180 -7.66 -9.49 -14.36
CA ILE A 180 -8.39 -10.73 -14.60
C ILE A 180 -8.15 -11.27 -16.02
N GLY A 181 -8.23 -12.59 -16.18
CA GLY A 181 -8.10 -13.22 -17.49
C GLY A 181 -9.11 -12.67 -18.52
N PRO A 182 -8.71 -12.53 -19.80
CA PRO A 182 -9.54 -11.87 -20.83
C PRO A 182 -10.90 -12.56 -21.05
N ALA A 183 -11.01 -13.86 -20.77
CA ALA A 183 -12.27 -14.60 -20.88
C ALA A 183 -13.36 -14.10 -19.92
N HIS A 184 -12.98 -13.55 -18.76
CA HIS A 184 -13.92 -13.03 -17.76
C HIS A 184 -14.18 -11.54 -17.91
N LEU A 185 -13.34 -10.80 -18.62
CA LEU A 185 -13.45 -9.35 -18.75
C LEU A 185 -14.83 -8.87 -19.28
N PRO A 186 -15.49 -9.55 -20.25
CA PRO A 186 -16.83 -9.17 -20.70
C PRO A 186 -17.89 -9.13 -19.61
N THR A 187 -17.76 -9.91 -18.53
CA THR A 187 -18.76 -9.91 -17.43
C THR A 187 -18.75 -8.61 -16.62
N MET A 188 -17.68 -7.81 -16.74
CA MET A 188 -17.51 -6.54 -16.04
C MET A 188 -17.89 -5.33 -16.92
N ALA A 189 -18.29 -5.53 -18.18
CA ALA A 189 -18.65 -4.44 -19.09
C ALA A 189 -19.90 -3.66 -18.64
N GLY A 190 -20.76 -4.27 -17.82
CA GLY A 190 -21.93 -3.64 -17.23
C GLY A 190 -21.73 -3.13 -15.79
N ASP A 191 -20.49 -3.00 -15.31
CA ASP A 191 -20.24 -2.54 -13.94
C ASP A 191 -20.85 -1.15 -13.70
N PRO A 192 -21.49 -0.90 -12.54
CA PRO A 192 -22.06 0.42 -12.25
C PRO A 192 -20.99 1.53 -12.23
N ASP A 193 -19.75 1.22 -11.87
CA ASP A 193 -18.67 2.20 -11.78
C ASP A 193 -17.98 2.43 -13.16
N PRO A 194 -17.94 3.67 -13.66
CA PRO A 194 -17.35 3.96 -14.97
C PRO A 194 -15.84 3.74 -15.02
N LEU A 195 -15.11 3.83 -13.90
CA LEU A 195 -13.67 3.53 -13.86
C LEU A 195 -13.40 2.03 -13.96
N VAL A 196 -14.33 1.18 -13.51
CA VAL A 196 -14.28 -0.27 -13.77
C VAL A 196 -14.52 -0.52 -15.26
N ARG A 197 -15.58 0.07 -15.84
CA ARG A 197 -15.86 -0.07 -17.28
C ARG A 197 -14.76 0.49 -18.17
N LEU A 198 -14.07 1.54 -17.73
CA LEU A 198 -12.89 2.08 -18.40
C LEU A 198 -11.73 1.07 -18.40
N ALA A 199 -11.41 0.46 -17.25
CA ALA A 199 -10.40 -0.59 -17.18
C ALA A 199 -10.74 -1.82 -18.03
N VAL A 200 -12.03 -2.14 -18.17
CA VAL A 200 -12.54 -3.15 -19.10
C VAL A 200 -12.32 -2.73 -20.55
N ALA A 201 -12.71 -1.49 -20.92
CA ALA A 201 -12.51 -0.94 -22.25
C ALA A 201 -11.03 -1.00 -22.65
N GLU A 202 -10.11 -0.60 -21.78
CA GLU A 202 -8.66 -0.62 -21.99
C GLU A 202 -8.07 -2.01 -22.28
N ARG A 203 -8.76 -3.08 -21.88
CA ARG A 203 -8.25 -4.46 -22.00
C ARG A 203 -9.05 -5.36 -22.93
N LEU A 204 -10.31 -5.03 -23.23
CA LEU A 204 -11.11 -5.81 -24.18
C LEU A 204 -10.43 -5.83 -25.57
N PRO A 205 -10.48 -6.96 -26.29
CA PRO A 205 -10.04 -7.00 -27.68
C PRO A 205 -10.86 -6.02 -28.55
N PRO A 206 -10.26 -5.37 -29.56
CA PRO A 206 -10.93 -4.43 -30.46
C PRO A 206 -12.31 -4.89 -30.97
N ALA A 207 -12.40 -6.13 -31.44
CA ALA A 207 -13.64 -6.76 -31.95
C ALA A 207 -14.76 -6.90 -30.91
N ARG A 208 -14.46 -6.77 -29.61
CA ARG A 208 -15.44 -6.89 -28.51
C ARG A 208 -15.82 -5.54 -27.90
N LEU A 209 -15.21 -4.44 -28.32
CA LEU A 209 -15.45 -3.11 -27.75
C LEU A 209 -16.83 -2.52 -28.11
N THR A 210 -17.54 -3.09 -29.07
CA THR A 210 -18.90 -2.67 -29.46
C THR A 210 -19.88 -2.66 -28.29
N VAL A 211 -19.68 -3.53 -27.29
CA VAL A 211 -20.52 -3.58 -26.08
C VAL A 211 -20.43 -2.31 -25.23
N LEU A 212 -19.36 -1.53 -25.34
CA LEU A 212 -19.13 -0.28 -24.61
C LEU A 212 -19.23 0.96 -25.51
N ALA A 213 -19.61 0.81 -26.78
CA ALA A 213 -19.57 1.92 -27.74
C ALA A 213 -20.56 3.05 -27.42
N ARG A 214 -21.60 2.76 -26.63
CA ARG A 214 -22.63 3.71 -26.18
C ARG A 214 -22.59 3.94 -24.68
N ASP A 215 -21.42 3.76 -24.05
CA ASP A 215 -21.28 3.97 -22.61
C ASP A 215 -21.69 5.39 -22.20
N GLY A 216 -22.33 5.53 -21.04
CA GLY A 216 -22.72 6.84 -20.52
C GLY A 216 -21.53 7.72 -20.14
N ASP A 217 -20.36 7.14 -19.85
CA ASP A 217 -19.16 7.90 -19.48
C ASP A 217 -18.26 8.18 -20.70
N MET A 218 -17.98 9.46 -20.93
CA MET A 218 -17.14 9.91 -22.05
C MET A 218 -15.73 9.30 -22.06
N ARG A 219 -15.15 8.97 -20.89
CA ARG A 219 -13.80 8.37 -20.81
C ARG A 219 -13.80 6.95 -21.35
N VAL A 220 -14.86 6.20 -21.05
CA VAL A 220 -15.06 4.85 -21.59
C VAL A 220 -15.24 4.90 -23.10
N ARG A 221 -16.12 5.79 -23.60
CA ARG A 221 -16.32 5.97 -25.04
C ARG A 221 -15.04 6.40 -25.77
N PHE A 222 -14.25 7.29 -25.16
CA PHE A 222 -12.95 7.70 -25.71
C PHE A 222 -11.98 6.52 -25.84
N ALA A 223 -11.82 5.72 -24.77
CA ALA A 223 -10.97 4.51 -24.79
C ALA A 223 -11.46 3.47 -25.80
N VAL A 224 -12.78 3.35 -26.00
CA VAL A 224 -13.37 2.52 -27.05
C VAL A 224 -13.00 3.06 -28.43
N ALA A 225 -13.25 4.35 -28.70
CA ALA A 225 -12.99 4.99 -30.00
C ALA A 225 -11.50 4.92 -30.39
N GLU A 226 -10.59 4.89 -29.42
CA GLU A 226 -9.15 4.73 -29.66
C GLU A 226 -8.79 3.34 -30.23
N ARG A 227 -9.54 2.29 -29.87
CA ARG A 227 -9.11 0.90 -30.09
C ARG A 227 -10.10 0.04 -30.88
N ILE A 228 -11.36 0.44 -31.00
CA ILE A 228 -12.40 -0.33 -31.69
C ILE A 228 -12.04 -0.54 -33.17
N ASP A 229 -12.50 -1.66 -33.73
CA ASP A 229 -12.24 -1.98 -35.13
C ASP A 229 -12.83 -0.93 -36.09
N PRO A 230 -12.14 -0.64 -37.22
CA PRO A 230 -12.54 0.32 -38.25
C PRO A 230 -14.03 0.37 -38.58
N PRO A 231 -14.73 -0.78 -38.80
CA PRO A 231 -16.11 -0.74 -39.27
C PRO A 231 -17.07 -0.10 -38.26
N HIS A 232 -16.75 -0.15 -36.97
CA HIS A 232 -17.58 0.37 -35.90
C HIS A 232 -17.24 1.83 -35.52
N LEU A 233 -16.13 2.37 -36.04
CA LEU A 233 -15.64 3.70 -35.66
C LEU A 233 -16.54 4.83 -36.18
N HIS A 234 -17.25 4.61 -37.28
CA HIS A 234 -18.18 5.59 -37.86
C HIS A 234 -19.25 6.08 -36.86
N GLY A 235 -19.65 5.24 -35.91
CA GLY A 235 -20.62 5.61 -34.87
C GLY A 235 -20.15 6.76 -33.96
N PHE A 236 -18.84 6.98 -33.85
CA PHE A 236 -18.24 8.02 -33.01
C PHE A 236 -18.11 9.38 -33.70
N LEU A 237 -18.39 9.48 -35.00
CA LEU A 237 -18.36 10.76 -35.74
C LEU A 237 -19.42 11.75 -35.26
N GLN A 238 -20.47 11.25 -34.60
CA GLN A 238 -21.59 12.02 -34.06
C GLN A 238 -21.62 11.97 -32.52
N ASP A 239 -20.52 11.56 -31.87
CA ASP A 239 -20.44 11.60 -30.40
C ASP A 239 -20.64 13.05 -29.92
N GLU A 240 -21.28 13.23 -28.77
CA GLU A 240 -21.49 14.55 -28.16
C GLU A 240 -20.15 15.23 -27.80
N VAL A 241 -19.12 14.44 -27.49
CA VAL A 241 -17.80 14.94 -27.11
C VAL A 241 -16.92 15.16 -28.34
N GLU A 242 -16.49 16.41 -28.54
CA GLU A 242 -15.67 16.82 -29.69
C GLU A 242 -14.38 16.02 -29.84
N ALA A 243 -13.64 15.83 -28.75
CA ALA A 243 -12.39 15.07 -28.75
C ALA A 243 -12.57 13.62 -29.26
N ILE A 244 -13.75 13.02 -29.04
CA ILE A 244 -14.09 11.68 -29.54
C ILE A 244 -14.37 11.72 -31.04
N ARG A 245 -15.13 12.72 -31.52
CA ARG A 245 -15.38 12.92 -32.96
C ARG A 245 -14.07 13.12 -33.73
N GLU A 246 -13.19 13.98 -33.22
CA GLU A 246 -11.87 14.24 -33.82
C GLU A 246 -10.98 12.99 -33.84
N LEU A 247 -11.00 12.20 -32.76
CA LEU A 247 -10.28 10.92 -32.71
C LEU A 247 -10.78 9.95 -33.79
N ALA A 248 -12.10 9.82 -33.92
CA ALA A 248 -12.71 8.96 -34.93
C ALA A 248 -12.36 9.40 -36.36
N GLN A 249 -12.45 10.70 -36.65
CA GLN A 249 -12.06 11.27 -37.96
C GLN A 249 -10.60 10.97 -38.29
N ARG A 250 -9.69 11.22 -37.33
CA ARG A 250 -8.24 10.97 -37.51
C ARG A 250 -7.95 9.49 -37.77
N ARG A 251 -8.57 8.59 -37.03
CA ARG A 251 -8.38 7.14 -37.21
C ARG A 251 -8.91 6.64 -38.56
N LEU A 252 -10.09 7.09 -39.00
CA LEU A 252 -10.65 6.72 -40.31
C LEU A 252 -9.78 7.23 -41.47
N ALA A 253 -9.26 8.46 -41.37
CA ALA A 253 -8.33 9.01 -42.38
C ALA A 253 -7.06 8.16 -42.51
N ASN A 254 -6.51 7.70 -41.38
CA ASN A 254 -5.32 6.85 -41.36
C ASN A 254 -5.57 5.43 -41.92
N GLU A 255 -6.77 4.89 -41.75
CA GLU A 255 -7.14 3.57 -42.28
C GLU A 255 -7.39 3.60 -43.80
N GLY A 256 -7.98 4.68 -44.31
CA GLY A 256 -8.14 4.93 -45.75
C GLY A 256 -6.80 5.10 -46.47
N GLY A 257 -5.81 5.72 -45.83
CA GLY A 257 -4.44 5.83 -46.37
C GLY A 257 -3.67 4.51 -46.46
N ARG A 258 -3.99 3.52 -45.61
CA ARG A 258 -3.34 2.19 -45.62
C ARG A 258 -3.87 1.24 -46.70
N HIS A 259 -5.05 1.50 -47.25
CA HIS A 259 -5.69 0.71 -48.31
C HIS A 259 -5.60 1.37 -49.71
N GLY A 260 -4.73 2.39 -49.88
CA GLY A 260 -4.41 2.94 -51.20
C GLY A 260 -3.81 1.87 -52.13
N PRO A 261 -4.00 1.98 -53.46
CA PRO A 261 -3.69 0.90 -54.39
C PRO A 261 -2.21 0.51 -54.31
N ARG A 262 -1.94 -0.77 -54.01
CA ARG A 262 -0.66 -1.39 -54.35
C ARG A 262 -0.61 -1.50 -55.87
N THR A 263 0.05 -0.54 -56.51
CA THR A 263 0.43 -0.59 -57.93
C THR A 263 1.25 -1.82 -58.23
#